data_AF-A0A7V9UBR2-F1
#
_entry.id   AF-A0A7V9UBR2-F1
#
_cell.length_a   1.000
_cell.length_b   1.000
_cell.length_c   1.000
_cell.angle_alpha   90.00
_cell.angle_beta   90.00
_cell.angle_gamma   90.00
#
_symmetry.space_group_name_H-M   'P 1'
#
loop_
_entity.id
_entity.type
_entity.pdbx_description
1 polymer ?
#
loop_
_entity_poly.entity_id
_entity_poly.type
_entity_poly.pdbx_seq_one_letter_code
_entity_poly.pdbx_strand_id
1 'polypeptide(L)' 'MAGHMGHIRVTTLNLKIIKADAERNILLIKGAVPGPKGGLLMIRTAVRVIRRDNSPKKKAS' A
#
# COMPACT_ATOMS: atom_id res chain seq x y z
N MET A 1 3.62 -12.88 -31.77
CA MET A 1 3.16 -11.47 -31.87
C MET A 1 3.75 -10.68 -30.72
N ALA A 2 4.40 -9.55 -31.00
CA ALA A 2 4.78 -8.58 -29.99
C ALA A 2 3.66 -7.54 -29.86
N GLY A 3 3.27 -7.20 -28.63
CA GLY A 3 2.23 -6.22 -28.32
C GLY A 3 2.73 -5.17 -27.34
N HIS A 4 2.01 -4.05 -27.25
CA HIS A 4 2.35 -2.98 -26.30
C HIS A 4 2.06 -3.43 -24.85
N MET A 5 3.08 -3.36 -23.99
CA MET A 5 2.98 -3.71 -22.57
C MET A 5 3.13 -2.45 -21.71
N GLY A 6 2.27 -2.30 -20.71
CA GLY A 6 2.28 -1.14 -19.82
C GLY A 6 1.33 -0.03 -20.27
N HIS A 7 1.53 1.18 -19.75
CA HIS A 7 0.60 2.32 -19.92
C HIS A 7 -0.86 1.97 -19.57
N ILE A 8 -1.05 1.12 -18.58
CA ILE A 8 -2.37 0.72 -18.07
C ILE A 8 -2.49 1.08 -16.60
N ARG A 9 -3.71 1.39 -16.16
CA ARG A 9 -4.00 1.64 -14.76
C ARG A 9 -4.05 0.33 -13.99
N VAL A 10 -3.13 0.15 -13.05
CA VAL A 10 -3.06 -1.01 -12.16
C VAL A 10 -3.23 -0.58 -10.70
N THR A 11 -3.70 -1.48 -9.84
CA THR A 11 -3.89 -1.22 -8.41
C THR A 11 -3.18 -2.27 -7.57
N THR A 12 -2.26 -1.85 -6.71
CA THR A 12 -1.66 -2.73 -5.70
C THR A 12 -2.49 -2.69 -4.43
N LEU A 13 -3.00 -3.85 -3.99
CA LEU A 13 -3.89 -3.95 -2.83
C LEU A 13 -3.11 -4.21 -1.54
N ASN A 14 -3.72 -3.85 -0.41
CA ASN A 14 -3.27 -4.22 0.93
C ASN A 14 -1.87 -3.70 1.32
N LEU A 15 -1.44 -2.59 0.71
CA LEU A 15 -0.24 -1.88 1.15
C LEU A 15 -0.47 -1.25 2.54
N LYS A 16 0.52 -1.36 3.41
CA LYS A 16 0.43 -0.84 4.79
C LYS A 16 1.07 0.54 4.86
N ILE A 17 0.35 1.52 5.42
CA ILE A 17 0.95 2.80 5.81
C ILE A 17 1.71 2.59 7.12
N ILE A 18 3.00 2.88 7.12
CA ILE A 18 3.87 2.73 8.29
C ILE A 18 3.88 4.02 9.11
N LYS A 19 3.91 5.17 8.44
CA LYS A 19 3.94 6.48 9.08
C LYS A 19 3.25 7.50 8.17
N ALA A 20 2.52 8.43 8.77
CA ALA A 20 2.01 9.62 8.13
C ALA A 20 2.67 10.83 8.80
N ASP A 21 3.30 11.68 8.01
CA ASP A 21 3.93 12.91 8.47
C ASP A 21 3.17 14.08 7.84
N ALA A 22 2.30 14.70 8.64
CA ALA A 22 1.44 15.79 8.17
C ALA A 22 2.22 17.10 7.99
N GLU A 23 3.30 17.32 8.76
CA GLU A 23 4.12 18.53 8.65
C GLU A 23 4.81 18.59 7.29
N ARG A 24 5.29 17.45 6.81
CA ARG A 24 5.96 17.35 5.50
C ARG A 24 5.03 16.92 4.37
N ASN A 25 3.77 16.60 4.67
CA ASN A 25 2.80 15.98 3.75
C ASN A 25 3.33 14.69 3.10
N ILE A 26 3.99 13.84 3.88
CA ILE A 26 4.60 12.58 3.42
C ILE A 26 3.87 11.37 4.01
N LEU A 27 3.57 10.38 3.15
CA LEU A 27 3.06 9.08 3.55
C LEU A 27 4.12 8.00 3.29
N LEU A 28 4.56 7.30 4.34
CA LEU A 28 5.46 6.15 4.23
C LEU A 28 4.64 4.87 4.05
N ILE A 29 4.78 4.25 2.88
CA ILE A 29 4.06 3.03 2.50
C ILE A 29 5.04 1.86 2.49
N LYS A 30 4.64 0.73 3.10
CA LYS A 30 5.38 -0.53 3.03
C LYS A 30 5.09 -1.24 1.70
N GLY A 31 6.08 -1.32 0.82
CA GLY A 31 6.02 -2.07 -0.43
C GLY A 31 6.28 -1.21 -1.66
N ALA A 32 5.94 -1.74 -2.83
CA ALA A 32 6.10 -1.07 -4.12
C ALA A 32 4.76 -0.47 -4.62
N VAL A 33 4.85 0.68 -5.28
CA VAL A 33 3.74 1.35 -5.96
C VAL A 33 3.96 1.29 -7.47
N PRO A 34 2.88 1.27 -8.28
CA PRO A 34 3.01 1.16 -9.73
C PRO A 34 3.50 2.47 -10.36
N GLY A 35 4.37 2.35 -11.35
CA GLY A 35 4.91 3.49 -12.09
C GLY A 35 6.21 4.06 -11.52
N PRO A 36 6.81 5.02 -12.23
CA PRO A 36 8.07 5.64 -11.85
C PRO A 36 7.92 6.66 -10.72
N LYS A 37 9.04 7.08 -10.12
CA LYS A 37 9.09 8.17 -9.14
C LYS A 37 8.57 9.47 -9.77
N GLY A 38 7.79 10.24 -9.01
CA GLY A 38 7.15 11.48 -9.49
C GLY A 38 5.86 11.29 -10.29
N GLY A 39 5.42 10.03 -10.51
CA GLY A 39 4.12 9.74 -11.10
C GLY A 39 2.96 10.07 -10.17
N LEU A 40 1.79 10.36 -10.76
CA LEU A 40 0.55 10.57 -10.02
C LEU A 40 -0.02 9.23 -9.56
N LEU A 41 -0.34 9.13 -8.27
CA LEU A 41 -0.97 7.96 -7.66
C LEU A 41 -2.32 8.32 -7.05
N MET A 42 -3.29 7.41 -7.16
CA MET A 42 -4.56 7.50 -6.46
C MET A 42 -4.55 6.54 -5.27
N ILE A 43 -4.58 7.07 -4.06
CA ILE A 43 -4.64 6.30 -2.81
C ILE A 43 -6.09 6.30 -2.30
N ARG A 44 -6.59 5.12 -1.93
CA ARG A 44 -7.93 4.95 -1.36
C ARG A 44 -7.93 3.85 -0.30
N THR A 45 -8.96 3.82 0.53
CA THR A 45 -9.18 2.76 1.52
C THR A 45 -9.25 1.40 0.85
N ALA A 46 -8.59 0.41 1.46
CA ALA A 46 -8.57 -0.95 0.94
C ALA A 46 -9.97 -1.58 1.01
N VAL A 47 -10.44 -2.12 -0.11
CA VAL A 47 -11.73 -2.82 -0.19
C VAL A 47 -11.70 -4.18 0.52
N ARG A 48 -10.53 -4.81 0.60
CA ARG A 48 -10.33 -6.10 1.25
C ARG A 48 -9.55 -5.91 2.54
N VAL A 49 -10.26 -5.95 3.67
CA VAL A 49 -9.61 -5.89 4.98
C VAL A 49 -9.13 -7.29 5.37
N ILE A 50 -7.81 -7.45 5.47
CA ILE A 50 -7.23 -8.64 6.10
C ILE A 50 -7.44 -8.46 7.60
N ARG A 51 -8.40 -9.19 8.18
CA ARG A 51 -8.53 -9.31 9.64
C ARG A 51 -7.30 -10.04 10.16
N ARG A 52 -6.31 -9.29 10.65
CA ARG A 52 -5.26 -9.87 11.49
C ARG A 52 -5.78 -9.85 12.91
N ASP A 53 -6.10 -11.02 13.45
CA ASP A 53 -6.35 -11.23 14.86
C ASP A 53 -5.03 -11.15 15.63
N ASN A 54 -4.51 -9.93 15.82
CA ASN A 54 -3.39 -9.73 16.74
C ASN A 54 -3.90 -9.77 18.19
N SER A 55 -4.42 -10.93 18.61
CA SER A 55 -4.63 -11.27 20.01
C SER A 55 -3.26 -11.41 20.64
N PRO A 56 -2.89 -10.63 21.69
CA PRO A 56 -1.68 -10.91 22.43
C PRO A 56 -1.84 -12.31 23.01
N LYS A 57 -1.04 -13.28 22.54
CA LYS A 57 -0.92 -14.57 23.24
C LYS A 57 -0.56 -14.23 24.68
N LYS A 58 -1.52 -14.41 25.61
CA LYS A 58 -1.30 -14.33 27.04
C LYS A 58 0.01 -15.05 27.32
N LYS A 59 1.04 -14.33 27.76
CA LYS A 59 2.18 -14.95 28.43
C LYS A 59 1.56 -15.62 29.67
N ALA A 60 1.45 -16.95 29.62
CA ALA A 60 1.17 -17.73 30.80
C ALA A 60 2.31 -17.47 31.80
N SER A 61 1.88 -17.23 33.03
CA SER A 61 2.68 -16.91 34.21
C SER A 61 3.74 -17.95 34.53
#